data_AF-A0A3D8IMJ6-F1
#
_entry.id   AF-A0A3D8IMJ6-F1
#
_cell.length_a   1.000
_cell.length_b   1.000
_cell.length_c   1.000
_cell.angle_alpha   90.00
_cell.angle_beta   90.00
_cell.angle_gamma   90.00
#
_symmetry.space_group_name_H-M   'P 1'
#
loop_
_entity.id
_entity.type
_entity.pdbx_description
1 polymer ?
#
loop_
_entity_poly.entity_id
_entity_poly.type
_entity_poly.pdbx_seq_one_letter_code
_entity_poly.pdbx_strand_id
1 'polypeptide(L)'
;MLESIKNELISYEEWCNKNLNSKLILDSKIDIDNLRIQQIDYTKHIIQEIEKIILKIQEKLDTPNKDDIFLQVDNKFEYPIKEILSDNIPMLITYHNQQQTQYQSLIDTNIKKIKQHFIAKDKDRYNEIHQRINSLNNRITCIDKCIAQREKQIDKIDEEIKKLDSFDRLNSDLNEWFYNDIRFEKISDSHYKTQRKDCDGKWIDCKNNLSEGEKTIVSVIYFINRYLASLESLQECPILIIDDPITSLDSQNKDKIINYITNKIIHDDRIRGQLFILSHDKNVLIKINKCLKQKEKNKTIIIKIEKNNYISMIQKLQELKNSNEAQEIYKKLKSYVENQKEYLESSIKDLPRNLLEKVFAIVFDDDSDFTKCYNDFLKNIDIEQKYTAGDIQTLNHNKEDEDLEPEIKNKCKFVIEIFEKFIRYKT
;
A
#
# COMPACT_ATOMS: atom_id res chain seq x y z
N MET A 1 117.04 9.84 30.57
CA MET A 1 115.99 10.77 30.13
C MET A 1 115.67 10.58 28.65
N LEU A 2 116.62 10.78 27.72
CA LEU A 2 116.38 10.60 26.28
C LEU A 2 115.89 9.19 25.90
N GLU A 3 116.39 8.13 26.54
CA GLU A 3 115.91 6.76 26.33
C GLU A 3 114.43 6.58 26.72
N SER A 4 113.96 7.29 27.76
CA SER A 4 112.55 7.26 28.18
C SER A 4 111.66 7.92 27.13
N ILE A 5 112.09 9.08 26.61
CA ILE A 5 111.38 9.81 25.55
C ILE A 5 111.28 8.97 24.28
N LYS A 6 112.37 8.28 23.90
CA LYS A 6 112.35 7.33 22.79
C LYS A 6 111.31 6.22 22.99
N ASN A 7 111.25 5.61 24.17
CA ASN A 7 110.29 4.55 24.46
C ASN A 7 108.83 5.06 24.45
N GLU A 8 108.59 6.28 24.93
CA GLU A 8 107.28 6.94 24.86
C GLU A 8 106.84 7.20 23.41
N LEU A 9 107.76 7.65 22.55
CA LEU A 9 107.50 7.85 21.12
C LEU A 9 107.20 6.53 20.40
N ILE A 10 107.94 5.45 20.70
CA ILE A 10 107.64 4.11 20.17
C ILE A 10 106.24 3.67 20.61
N SER A 11 105.88 3.88 21.88
CA SER A 11 104.54 3.56 22.39
C SER A 11 103.44 4.37 21.70
N TYR A 12 103.71 5.64 21.38
CA TYR A 12 102.80 6.50 20.64
C TYR A 12 102.61 6.05 19.18
N GLU A 13 103.68 5.61 18.51
CA GLU A 13 103.60 5.01 17.16
C GLU A 13 102.69 3.77 17.16
N GLU A 14 102.90 2.86 18.13
CA GLU A 14 102.06 1.67 18.29
C GLU A 14 100.60 2.04 18.57
N TRP A 15 100.38 3.06 19.41
CA TRP A 15 99.04 3.57 19.71
C TRP A 15 98.36 4.12 18.46
N CYS A 16 99.07 4.91 17.64
CA CYS A 16 98.54 5.45 16.39
C CYS A 16 98.12 4.32 15.44
N ASN A 17 98.98 3.30 15.28
CA ASN A 17 98.68 2.15 14.43
C ASN A 17 97.46 1.34 14.88
N LYS A 18 97.28 1.21 16.20
CA LYS A 18 96.17 0.44 16.76
C LYS A 18 94.84 1.21 16.71
N ASN A 19 94.88 2.51 16.99
CA ASN A 19 93.67 3.27 17.34
C ASN A 19 93.20 4.25 16.24
N LEU A 20 94.08 4.75 15.37
CA LEU A 20 93.70 5.60 14.23
C LEU A 20 93.30 4.71 13.03
N ASN A 21 92.12 4.09 13.10
CA ASN A 21 91.58 3.26 12.03
C ASN A 21 90.27 3.83 11.45
N SER A 22 89.81 3.28 10.33
CA SER A 22 88.65 3.74 9.54
C SER A 22 87.28 3.63 10.22
N LYS A 23 87.20 3.27 11.51
CA LYS A 23 85.93 3.13 12.24
C LYS A 23 85.39 4.46 12.79
N LEU A 24 86.15 5.55 12.69
CA LEU A 24 85.68 6.88 13.05
C LEU A 24 84.76 7.42 11.96
N ILE A 25 83.70 8.13 12.38
CA ILE A 25 82.87 8.94 11.46
C ILE A 25 83.64 10.22 11.20
N LEU A 26 84.08 10.42 9.96
CA LEU A 26 84.97 11.51 9.56
C LEU A 26 84.28 12.48 8.61
N ASP A 27 84.80 13.70 8.52
CA ASP A 27 84.53 14.59 7.40
C ASP A 27 85.05 13.93 6.12
N SER A 28 84.31 14.04 5.01
CA SER A 28 84.68 13.45 3.72
C SER A 28 86.01 13.95 3.16
N LYS A 29 86.58 15.02 3.73
CA LYS A 29 87.88 15.58 3.36
C LYS A 29 89.06 15.02 4.15
N ILE A 30 88.83 14.21 5.18
CA ILE A 30 89.89 13.72 6.07
C ILE A 30 90.24 12.28 5.71
N ASP A 31 91.49 12.08 5.29
CA ASP A 31 92.07 10.77 5.12
C ASP A 31 92.81 10.35 6.41
N ILE A 32 92.15 9.51 7.21
CA ILE A 32 92.67 9.05 8.50
C ILE A 32 93.92 8.19 8.34
N ASP A 33 94.05 7.46 7.23
CA ASP A 33 95.21 6.63 6.97
C ASP A 33 96.42 7.50 6.61
N ASN A 34 96.20 8.55 5.80
CA ASN A 34 97.25 9.53 5.52
C ASN A 34 97.69 10.27 6.79
N LEU A 35 96.75 10.72 7.63
CA LEU A 35 97.09 11.38 8.90
C LEU A 35 97.85 10.43 9.85
N ARG A 36 97.42 9.17 9.95
CA ARG A 36 98.13 8.15 10.73
C ARG A 36 99.57 7.97 10.23
N ILE A 37 99.75 7.84 8.91
CA ILE A 37 101.08 7.69 8.31
C ILE A 37 101.96 8.91 8.63
N GLN A 38 101.43 10.13 8.48
CA GLN A 38 102.15 11.36 8.81
C GLN A 38 102.60 11.41 10.28
N GLN A 39 101.72 11.06 11.22
CA GLN A 39 102.04 11.02 12.66
C GLN A 39 103.14 9.99 12.97
N ILE A 40 103.10 8.83 12.30
CA ILE A 40 104.13 7.79 12.42
C ILE A 40 105.47 8.29 11.86
N ASP A 41 105.46 8.94 10.69
CA ASP A 41 106.67 9.45 10.05
C ASP A 41 107.32 10.55 10.90
N TYR A 42 106.53 11.46 11.47
CA TYR A 42 107.00 12.46 12.43
C TYR A 42 107.63 11.80 13.66
N THR A 43 106.97 10.78 14.21
CA THR A 43 107.45 10.05 15.39
C THR A 43 108.79 9.35 15.10
N LYS A 44 108.90 8.67 13.96
CA LYS A 44 110.13 8.00 13.52
C LYS A 44 111.29 8.96 13.31
N HIS A 45 111.01 10.12 12.71
CA HIS A 45 112.04 11.14 12.52
C HIS A 45 112.59 11.63 13.86
N ILE A 46 111.72 11.87 14.85
CA ILE A 46 112.17 12.28 16.19
C ILE A 46 113.00 11.19 16.85
N ILE A 47 112.56 9.92 16.77
CA ILE A 47 113.31 8.77 17.32
C ILE A 47 114.72 8.71 16.70
N GLN A 48 114.83 8.83 15.38
CA GLN A 48 116.13 8.77 14.68
C GLN A 48 117.07 9.90 15.12
N GLU A 49 116.56 11.12 15.30
CA GLU A 49 117.38 12.23 15.79
C GLU A 49 117.78 12.05 17.26
N ILE A 50 116.89 11.55 18.12
CA ILE A 50 117.23 11.20 19.51
C ILE A 50 118.30 10.11 19.56
N GLU A 51 118.22 9.08 18.72
CA GLU A 51 119.22 8.02 18.65
C GLU A 51 120.60 8.55 18.24
N LYS A 52 120.67 9.45 17.24
CA LYS A 52 121.93 10.12 16.86
C LYS A 52 122.52 10.88 18.04
N ILE A 53 121.70 11.61 18.79
CA ILE A 53 122.13 12.35 19.98
C ILE A 53 122.67 11.40 21.04
N ILE A 54 121.95 10.31 21.33
CA ILE A 54 122.36 9.30 22.33
C ILE A 54 123.70 8.66 21.94
N LEU A 55 123.85 8.24 20.68
CA LEU A 55 125.09 7.64 20.17
C LEU A 55 126.28 8.59 20.27
N LYS A 56 126.09 9.87 19.95
CA LYS A 56 127.17 10.87 20.06
C LYS A 56 127.54 11.19 21.50
N ILE A 57 126.55 11.22 22.39
CA ILE A 57 126.80 11.35 23.84
C ILE A 57 127.58 10.12 24.33
N GLN A 58 127.23 8.91 23.90
CA GLN A 58 127.95 7.67 24.23
C GLN A 58 129.40 7.69 23.70
N GLU A 59 129.61 8.07 22.44
CA GLU A 59 130.97 8.21 21.85
C GLU A 59 131.85 9.16 22.68
N LYS A 60 131.26 10.28 23.15
CA LYS A 60 131.95 11.24 24.01
C LYS A 60 132.20 10.71 25.42
N LEU A 61 131.33 9.86 25.97
CA LEU A 61 131.54 9.21 27.26
C LEU A 61 132.65 8.15 27.18
N ASP A 62 132.69 7.36 26.10
CA ASP A 62 133.70 6.32 25.89
C ASP A 62 135.07 6.89 25.57
N THR A 63 135.12 8.09 24.96
CA THR A 63 136.37 8.81 24.64
C THR A 63 136.38 10.25 25.18
N PRO A 64 136.45 10.45 26.53
CA PRO A 64 136.23 11.76 27.16
C PRO A 64 137.14 12.87 26.65
N ASN A 65 138.41 12.54 26.37
CA ASN A 65 139.45 13.51 26.02
C ASN A 65 139.53 13.82 24.52
N LYS A 66 138.70 13.18 23.68
CA LYS A 66 138.62 13.46 22.24
C LYS A 66 137.80 14.73 22.00
N ASP A 67 138.37 15.75 21.38
CA ASP A 67 137.79 17.10 21.25
C ASP A 67 137.12 17.38 19.88
N ASP A 68 137.12 16.41 18.97
CA ASP A 68 136.57 16.51 17.61
C ASP A 68 135.18 15.87 17.42
N ILE A 69 134.45 15.60 18.51
CA ILE A 69 133.10 15.03 18.44
C ILE A 69 132.07 16.14 18.23
N PHE A 70 131.53 16.24 17.02
CA PHE A 70 130.49 17.19 16.65
C PHE A 70 129.11 16.51 16.62
N LEU A 71 128.14 17.13 17.30
CA LEU A 71 126.73 16.76 17.21
C LEU A 71 126.04 17.69 16.21
N GLN A 72 125.52 17.13 15.12
CA GLN A 72 124.66 17.83 14.18
C GLN A 72 123.25 17.24 14.28
N VAL A 73 122.31 18.05 14.77
CA VAL A 73 120.88 17.72 14.80
C VAL A 73 120.22 18.38 13.58
N ASP A 74 119.22 17.73 12.99
CA ASP A 74 118.45 18.33 11.90
C ASP A 74 117.86 19.69 12.33
N ASN A 75 118.09 20.73 11.51
CA ASN A 75 117.57 22.08 11.73
C ASN A 75 116.03 22.14 11.71
N LYS A 76 115.34 21.06 11.29
CA LYS A 76 113.88 20.93 11.28
C LYS A 76 113.33 20.05 12.40
N PHE A 77 114.14 19.64 13.37
CA PHE A 77 113.74 18.76 14.48
C PHE A 77 112.51 19.25 15.26
N GLU A 78 112.27 20.57 15.34
CA GLU A 78 111.11 21.16 16.04
C GLU A 78 109.77 20.91 15.34
N TYR A 79 109.76 20.78 14.01
CA TYR A 79 108.51 20.70 13.23
C TYR A 79 107.71 19.41 13.50
N PRO A 80 108.30 18.20 13.45
CA PRO A 80 107.60 16.97 13.81
C PRO A 80 107.02 16.99 15.23
N ILE A 81 107.71 17.63 16.18
CA ILE A 81 107.24 17.74 17.57
C ILE A 81 105.96 18.60 17.63
N LYS A 82 105.93 19.74 16.93
CA LYS A 82 104.74 20.60 16.85
C LYS A 82 103.56 19.88 16.19
N GLU A 83 103.81 19.10 15.14
CA GLU A 83 102.76 18.38 14.43
C GLU A 83 102.17 17.22 15.26
N ILE A 84 102.99 16.51 16.05
CA ILE A 84 102.49 15.49 16.99
C ILE A 84 101.64 16.12 18.10
N LEU A 85 102.05 17.28 18.60
CA LEU A 85 101.35 18.00 19.66
C LEU A 85 100.15 18.83 19.16
N SER A 86 99.85 18.78 17.87
CA SER A 86 98.74 19.53 17.26
C SER A 86 97.36 18.97 17.65
N ASP A 87 96.33 19.82 17.58
CA ASP A 87 94.95 19.46 17.92
C ASP A 87 94.25 18.56 16.88
N ASN A 88 94.98 18.08 15.87
CA ASN A 88 94.40 17.30 14.77
C ASN A 88 93.65 16.05 15.27
N ILE A 89 94.25 15.25 16.15
CA ILE A 89 93.60 14.04 16.70
C ILE A 89 92.42 14.38 17.63
N PRO A 90 92.56 15.31 18.61
CA PRO A 90 91.44 15.78 19.43
C PRO A 90 90.24 16.29 18.63
N MET A 91 90.47 17.03 17.54
CA MET A 91 89.41 17.53 16.67
C MET A 91 88.62 16.40 15.99
N LEU A 92 89.28 15.34 15.55
CA LEU A 92 88.62 14.17 14.96
C LEU A 92 87.70 13.46 15.94
N ILE A 93 88.18 13.27 17.16
CA ILE A 93 87.39 12.64 18.23
C ILE A 93 86.15 13.50 18.54
N THR A 94 86.34 14.82 18.60
CA THR A 94 85.26 15.78 18.84
C THR A 94 84.20 15.71 17.73
N TYR A 95 84.64 15.69 16.46
CA TYR A 95 83.75 15.57 15.32
C TYR A 95 82.96 14.25 15.33
N HIS A 96 83.63 13.12 15.56
CA HIS A 96 82.98 11.81 15.65
C HIS A 96 81.90 11.79 16.74
N ASN A 97 82.22 12.31 17.93
CA ASN A 97 81.28 12.36 19.05
C ASN A 97 80.06 13.25 18.74
N GLN A 98 80.26 14.37 18.04
CA GLN A 98 79.17 15.23 17.59
C GLN A 98 78.23 14.50 16.61
N GLN A 99 78.79 13.80 15.62
CA GLN A 99 78.01 13.04 14.66
C GLN A 99 77.23 11.89 15.34
N GLN A 100 77.86 11.20 16.30
CA GLN A 100 77.23 10.13 17.05
C GLN A 100 76.05 10.63 17.89
N THR A 101 76.16 11.84 18.47
CA THR A 101 75.08 12.48 19.22
C THR A 101 73.86 12.77 18.34
N GLN A 102 74.07 13.11 17.06
CA GLN A 102 73.00 13.43 16.12
C GLN A 102 72.40 12.19 15.44
N TYR A 103 73.09 11.05 15.47
CA TYR A 103 72.71 9.84 14.73
C TYR A 103 71.32 9.30 15.12
N GLN A 104 71.02 9.26 16.43
CA GLN A 104 69.72 8.78 16.91
C GLN A 104 68.56 9.67 16.43
N SER A 105 68.75 11.00 16.50
CA SER A 105 67.74 11.96 16.03
C SER A 105 67.48 11.83 14.52
N LEU A 106 68.50 11.49 13.74
CA LEU A 106 68.37 11.26 12.30
C LEU A 106 67.52 10.01 12.00
N ILE A 107 67.77 8.92 12.74
CA ILE A 107 66.97 7.70 12.66
C ILE A 107 65.50 7.99 12.98
N ASP A 108 65.23 8.65 14.09
CA ASP A 108 63.86 8.94 14.53
C ASP A 108 63.12 9.82 13.51
N THR A 109 63.82 10.81 12.94
CA THR A 109 63.29 11.66 11.88
C THR A 109 62.92 10.87 10.63
N ASN A 110 63.77 9.94 10.21
CA ASN A 110 63.53 9.11 9.03
C ASN A 110 62.39 8.11 9.27
N ILE A 111 62.32 7.49 10.45
CA ILE A 111 61.19 6.62 10.84
C ILE A 111 59.87 7.40 10.77
N LYS A 112 59.85 8.64 11.27
CA LYS A 112 58.66 9.51 11.20
C LYS A 112 58.24 9.78 9.75
N LYS A 113 59.19 10.08 8.86
CA LYS A 113 58.91 10.29 7.42
C LYS A 113 58.32 9.04 6.77
N ILE A 114 58.86 7.86 7.07
CA ILE A 114 58.34 6.58 6.53
C ILE A 114 56.90 6.34 7.00
N LYS A 115 56.62 6.53 8.28
CA LYS A 115 55.25 6.40 8.82
C LYS A 115 54.27 7.36 8.13
N GLN A 116 54.67 8.62 7.95
CA GLN A 116 53.85 9.63 7.28
C GLN A 116 53.58 9.27 5.81
N HIS A 117 54.56 8.70 5.11
CA HIS A 117 54.38 8.23 3.73
C HIS A 117 53.29 7.16 3.63
N PHE A 118 53.33 6.13 4.48
CA PHE A 118 52.31 5.09 4.48
C PHE A 118 50.91 5.61 4.84
N ILE A 119 50.83 6.52 5.82
CA ILE A 119 49.54 7.19 6.17
C ILE A 119 49.01 7.99 4.97
N ALA A 120 49.87 8.76 4.30
CA ALA A 120 49.47 9.57 3.15
C ALA A 120 48.99 8.70 1.98
N LYS A 121 49.66 7.56 1.74
CA LYS A 121 49.29 6.60 0.69
C LYS A 121 47.86 6.05 0.85
N ASP A 122 47.44 5.76 2.07
CA ASP A 122 46.13 5.15 2.34
C ASP A 122 45.04 6.19 2.69
N LYS A 123 45.41 7.47 2.88
CA LYS A 123 44.50 8.55 3.28
C LYS A 123 43.34 8.73 2.30
N ASP A 124 43.63 8.74 1.00
CA ASP A 124 42.61 9.00 -0.02
C ASP A 124 41.61 7.83 -0.08
N ARG A 125 42.11 6.59 -0.03
CA ARG A 125 41.28 5.39 0.06
C ARG A 125 40.38 5.38 1.30
N TYR A 126 40.91 5.78 2.46
CA TYR A 126 40.12 5.93 3.68
C TYR A 126 39.00 6.96 3.49
N ASN A 127 39.32 8.13 2.93
CA ASN A 127 38.35 9.20 2.69
C ASN A 127 37.25 8.76 1.72
N GLU A 128 37.58 8.07 0.63
CA GLU A 128 36.61 7.53 -0.33
C GLU A 128 35.63 6.55 0.33
N ILE A 129 36.16 5.58 1.10
CA ILE A 129 35.32 4.61 1.81
C ILE A 129 34.42 5.33 2.82
N HIS A 130 34.97 6.29 3.56
CA HIS A 130 34.21 7.05 4.56
C HIS A 130 33.10 7.89 3.93
N GLN A 131 33.36 8.54 2.80
CA GLN A 131 32.35 9.27 2.04
C GLN A 131 31.25 8.32 1.52
N ARG A 132 31.63 7.13 1.05
CA ARG A 132 30.67 6.12 0.59
C ARG A 132 29.76 5.63 1.71
N ILE A 133 30.33 5.36 2.90
CA ILE A 133 29.55 5.01 4.11
C ILE A 133 28.56 6.13 4.45
N ASN A 134 29.01 7.39 4.49
CA ASN A 134 28.13 8.52 4.77
C ASN A 134 27.00 8.65 3.75
N SER A 135 27.29 8.46 2.46
CA SER A 135 26.28 8.51 1.41
C SER A 135 25.24 7.39 1.53
N LEU A 136 25.66 6.18 1.92
CA LEU A 136 24.76 5.05 2.12
C LEU A 136 23.89 5.25 3.36
N ASN A 137 24.44 5.74 4.47
CA ASN A 137 23.68 6.06 5.67
C ASN A 137 22.60 7.11 5.40
N ASN A 138 22.93 8.16 4.63
CA ASN A 138 21.94 9.15 4.22
C ASN A 138 20.80 8.53 3.38
N ARG A 139 21.12 7.60 2.48
CA ARG A 139 20.10 6.89 1.68
C ARG A 139 19.21 6.01 2.54
N ILE A 140 19.78 5.28 3.51
CA ILE A 140 19.01 4.47 4.48
C ILE A 140 18.02 5.37 5.23
N THR A 141 18.48 6.47 5.81
CA THR A 141 17.60 7.41 6.52
C THR A 141 16.49 7.99 5.64
N CYS A 142 16.76 8.26 4.36
CA CYS A 142 15.71 8.69 3.42
C CYS A 142 14.68 7.58 3.15
N ILE A 143 15.12 6.34 2.98
CA ILE A 143 14.23 5.19 2.77
C ILE A 143 13.35 4.97 4.01
N ASP A 144 13.92 5.03 5.22
CA ASP A 144 13.16 4.85 6.46
C ASP A 144 12.06 5.92 6.61
N LYS A 145 12.36 7.17 6.24
CA LYS A 145 11.35 8.24 6.20
C LYS A 145 10.24 7.95 5.19
N CYS A 146 10.58 7.44 4.00
CA CYS A 146 9.59 7.06 2.99
C CYS A 146 8.72 5.89 3.46
N ILE A 147 9.30 4.90 4.14
CA ILE A 147 8.55 3.77 4.74
C ILE A 147 7.56 4.30 5.76
N ALA A 148 8.02 5.09 6.74
CA ALA A 148 7.16 5.66 7.78
C ALA A 148 6.03 6.54 7.20
N GLN A 149 6.28 7.26 6.11
CA GLN A 149 5.24 8.02 5.41
C GLN A 149 4.20 7.11 4.74
N ARG A 150 4.64 6.03 4.08
CA ARG A 150 3.73 5.06 3.45
C ARG A 150 2.92 4.28 4.47
N GLU A 151 3.51 3.88 5.59
CA GLU A 151 2.80 3.23 6.71
C GLU A 151 1.67 4.12 7.22
N LYS A 152 1.93 5.42 7.45
CA LYS A 152 0.88 6.38 7.82
C LYS A 152 -0.23 6.51 6.77
N GLN A 153 0.11 6.39 5.49
CA GLN A 153 -0.90 6.41 4.42
C GLN A 153 -1.75 5.14 4.42
N ILE A 154 -1.13 3.98 4.65
CA ILE A 154 -1.82 2.69 4.80
C ILE A 154 -2.77 2.77 5.99
N ASP A 155 -2.30 3.20 7.17
CA ASP A 155 -3.13 3.34 8.37
C ASP A 155 -4.34 4.25 8.12
N LYS A 156 -4.15 5.36 7.41
CA LYS A 156 -5.24 6.27 7.06
C LYS A 156 -6.26 5.63 6.12
N ILE A 157 -5.80 4.89 5.10
CA ILE A 157 -6.66 4.17 4.17
C ILE A 157 -7.43 3.07 4.92
N ASP A 158 -6.76 2.34 5.82
CA ASP A 158 -7.39 1.30 6.65
C ASP A 158 -8.45 1.88 7.59
N GLU A 159 -8.22 3.07 8.16
CA GLU A 159 -9.24 3.80 8.92
C GLU A 159 -10.43 4.23 8.04
N GLU A 160 -10.18 4.68 6.81
CA GLU A 160 -11.24 5.02 5.85
C GLU A 160 -12.05 3.77 5.43
N ILE A 161 -11.40 2.62 5.24
CA ILE A 161 -12.05 1.33 4.97
C ILE A 161 -12.87 0.85 6.18
N LYS A 162 -12.32 0.95 7.40
CA LYS A 162 -13.06 0.61 8.64
C LYS A 162 -14.27 1.50 8.86
N LYS A 163 -14.28 2.73 8.37
CA LYS A 163 -15.48 3.60 8.40
C LYS A 163 -16.54 3.16 7.38
N LEU A 164 -16.14 2.47 6.31
CA LEU A 164 -17.04 1.83 5.35
C LEU A 164 -17.55 0.44 5.82
N ASP A 165 -16.91 -0.16 6.84
CA ASP A 165 -17.34 -1.41 7.49
C ASP A 165 -18.62 -1.19 8.29
N SER A 166 -19.76 -1.26 7.62
CA SER A 166 -21.00 -1.56 8.32
C SER A 166 -21.69 -2.78 7.74
N PHE A 167 -20.92 -3.87 7.61
CA PHE A 167 -21.51 -5.20 7.51
C PHE A 167 -22.40 -5.51 8.70
N ASP A 168 -22.11 -4.94 9.87
CA ASP A 168 -23.02 -5.00 11.02
C ASP A 168 -24.36 -4.34 10.73
N ARG A 169 -24.39 -3.19 10.04
CA ARG A 169 -25.66 -2.58 9.57
C ARG A 169 -26.32 -3.42 8.50
N LEU A 170 -25.57 -3.95 7.53
CA LEU A 170 -26.13 -4.84 6.50
C LEU A 170 -26.80 -6.06 7.14
N ASN A 171 -26.12 -6.70 8.09
CA ASN A 171 -26.62 -7.87 8.80
C ASN A 171 -27.76 -7.50 9.76
N SER A 172 -27.68 -6.35 10.43
CA SER A 172 -28.77 -5.83 11.26
C SER A 172 -30.03 -5.60 10.43
N ASP A 173 -29.91 -4.94 9.27
CA ASP A 173 -31.04 -4.66 8.38
C ASP A 173 -31.59 -5.96 7.76
N LEU A 174 -30.72 -6.89 7.37
CA LEU A 174 -31.15 -8.18 6.85
C LEU A 174 -31.95 -8.98 7.88
N ASN A 175 -31.46 -9.03 9.13
CA ASN A 175 -32.12 -9.73 10.24
C ASN A 175 -33.43 -9.03 10.66
N GLU A 176 -33.41 -7.70 10.78
CA GLU A 176 -34.58 -6.92 11.23
C GLU A 176 -35.74 -7.01 10.23
N TRP A 177 -35.43 -6.94 8.93
CA TRP A 177 -36.47 -6.78 7.90
C TRP A 177 -36.82 -8.09 7.19
N PHE A 178 -35.89 -9.04 7.03
CA PHE A 178 -36.06 -10.17 6.11
C PHE A 178 -35.73 -11.53 6.70
N TYR A 179 -34.44 -11.86 6.85
CA TYR A 179 -33.91 -13.21 7.07
C TYR A 179 -32.91 -13.21 8.21
N ASN A 180 -33.06 -14.15 9.16
CA ASN A 180 -32.13 -14.35 10.28
C ASN A 180 -31.12 -15.49 10.04
N ASP A 181 -31.27 -16.16 8.91
CA ASP A 181 -30.50 -17.31 8.47
C ASP A 181 -29.59 -16.95 7.29
N ILE A 182 -29.58 -15.71 6.80
CA ILE A 182 -28.66 -15.20 5.77
C ILE A 182 -27.82 -14.08 6.39
N ARG A 183 -26.53 -13.98 6.05
CA ARG A 183 -25.65 -12.88 6.47
C ARG A 183 -24.56 -12.56 5.46
N PHE A 184 -24.01 -11.36 5.56
CA PHE A 184 -22.75 -10.95 4.96
C PHE A 184 -21.59 -11.28 5.91
N GLU A 185 -20.57 -11.96 5.42
CA GLU A 185 -19.31 -12.23 6.15
C GLU A 185 -18.14 -11.59 5.38
N LYS A 186 -17.33 -10.82 6.11
CA LYS A 186 -16.10 -10.21 5.59
C LYS A 186 -15.04 -11.30 5.40
N ILE A 187 -14.51 -11.44 4.19
CA ILE A 187 -13.41 -12.39 3.87
C ILE A 187 -12.07 -11.67 3.93
N SER A 188 -12.03 -10.41 3.48
CA SER A 188 -10.85 -9.53 3.52
C SER A 188 -11.30 -8.08 3.49
N ASP A 189 -10.35 -7.13 3.52
CA ASP A 189 -10.64 -5.68 3.58
C ASP A 189 -11.50 -5.15 2.41
N SER A 190 -11.56 -5.89 1.30
CA SER A 190 -12.34 -5.51 0.11
C SER A 190 -13.29 -6.60 -0.40
N HIS A 191 -13.32 -7.77 0.24
CA HIS A 191 -14.11 -8.91 -0.25
C HIS A 191 -15.07 -9.41 0.82
N TYR A 192 -16.31 -9.65 0.41
CA TYR A 192 -17.35 -10.24 1.23
C TYR A 192 -17.95 -11.45 0.53
N LYS A 193 -18.55 -12.33 1.34
CA LYS A 193 -19.44 -13.41 0.85
C LYS A 193 -20.75 -13.36 1.62
N THR A 194 -21.76 -13.92 1.00
CA THR A 194 -23.05 -14.22 1.64
C THR A 194 -23.04 -15.63 2.18
N GLN A 195 -23.52 -15.83 3.41
CA GLN A 195 -23.64 -17.15 4.05
C GLN A 195 -25.06 -17.41 4.52
N ARG A 196 -25.43 -18.71 4.60
CA ARG A 196 -26.71 -19.18 5.12
C ARG A 196 -26.49 -20.18 6.25
N LYS A 197 -27.39 -20.22 7.24
CA LYS A 197 -27.43 -21.32 8.21
C LYS A 197 -27.95 -22.60 7.55
N ASP A 198 -27.23 -23.70 7.70
CA ASP A 198 -27.73 -25.03 7.39
C ASP A 198 -28.68 -25.55 8.49
N CYS A 199 -29.19 -26.77 8.32
CA CYS A 199 -30.10 -27.41 9.29
C CYS A 199 -29.45 -27.67 10.66
N ASP A 200 -28.12 -27.71 10.73
CA ASP A 200 -27.36 -27.88 11.97
C ASP A 200 -26.99 -26.51 12.59
N GLY A 201 -27.45 -25.41 11.99
CA GLY A 201 -27.18 -24.04 12.43
C GLY A 201 -25.78 -23.52 12.08
N LYS A 202 -25.02 -24.23 11.23
CA LYS A 202 -23.69 -23.79 10.76
C LYS A 202 -23.80 -22.88 9.55
N TRP A 203 -22.92 -21.90 9.48
CA TRP A 203 -22.87 -20.95 8.37
C TRP A 203 -22.11 -21.53 7.18
N ILE A 204 -22.78 -21.68 6.04
CA ILE A 204 -22.23 -22.17 4.77
C ILE A 204 -22.24 -21.07 3.71
N ASP A 205 -21.31 -21.11 2.78
CA ASP A 205 -21.22 -20.14 1.67
C ASP A 205 -22.41 -20.30 0.70
N CYS A 206 -23.05 -19.19 0.34
CA CYS A 206 -24.23 -19.16 -0.53
C CYS A 206 -23.95 -19.03 -2.03
N LYS A 207 -22.70 -19.15 -2.50
CA LYS A 207 -22.31 -18.95 -3.92
C LYS A 207 -23.38 -19.34 -4.95
N ASN A 208 -24.09 -20.45 -4.77
CA ASN A 208 -25.19 -20.89 -5.64
C ASN A 208 -26.53 -21.19 -4.93
N ASN A 209 -26.69 -20.88 -3.64
CA ASN A 209 -27.81 -21.37 -2.81
C ASN A 209 -28.80 -20.26 -2.38
N LEU A 210 -28.80 -19.11 -3.06
CA LEU A 210 -29.85 -18.10 -2.90
C LEU A 210 -30.87 -18.23 -4.02
N SER A 211 -32.14 -18.22 -3.65
CA SER A 211 -33.25 -18.03 -4.59
C SER A 211 -33.17 -16.65 -5.26
N GLU A 212 -33.83 -16.48 -6.40
CA GLU A 212 -33.87 -15.19 -7.09
C GLU A 212 -34.44 -14.07 -6.22
N GLY A 213 -35.47 -14.35 -5.41
CA GLY A 213 -36.02 -13.38 -4.47
C GLY A 213 -35.04 -12.97 -3.38
N GLU A 214 -34.29 -13.92 -2.81
CA GLU A 214 -33.25 -13.62 -1.82
C GLU A 214 -32.11 -12.78 -2.41
N LYS A 215 -31.71 -13.08 -3.67
CA LYS A 215 -30.72 -12.26 -4.39
C LYS A 215 -31.22 -10.82 -4.55
N THR A 216 -32.49 -10.63 -4.90
CA THR A 216 -33.10 -9.29 -5.01
C THR A 216 -33.02 -8.55 -3.67
N ILE A 217 -33.43 -9.18 -2.57
CA ILE A 217 -33.40 -8.57 -1.22
C ILE A 217 -31.98 -8.20 -0.79
N VAL A 218 -31.04 -9.15 -0.90
CA VAL A 218 -29.62 -8.93 -0.56
C VAL A 218 -29.04 -7.77 -1.35
N SER A 219 -29.36 -7.69 -2.66
CA SER A 219 -28.89 -6.62 -3.53
C SER A 219 -29.46 -5.26 -3.15
N VAL A 220 -30.76 -5.18 -2.84
CA VAL A 220 -31.44 -3.96 -2.40
C VAL A 220 -30.87 -3.45 -1.07
N ILE A 221 -30.68 -4.34 -0.09
CA ILE A 221 -30.11 -3.97 1.22
C ILE A 221 -28.69 -3.46 1.06
N TYR A 222 -27.86 -4.19 0.29
CA TYR A 222 -26.50 -3.79 0.00
C TYR A 222 -26.43 -2.43 -0.65
N PHE A 223 -27.21 -2.22 -1.72
CA PHE A 223 -27.26 -0.97 -2.45
C PHE A 223 -27.69 0.20 -1.57
N ILE A 224 -28.76 0.05 -0.80
CA ILE A 224 -29.27 1.11 0.09
C ILE A 224 -28.25 1.45 1.18
N ASN A 225 -27.68 0.46 1.85
CA ASN A 225 -26.67 0.73 2.89
C ASN A 225 -25.41 1.37 2.31
N ARG A 226 -24.97 0.94 1.12
CA ARG A 226 -23.82 1.54 0.43
C ARG A 226 -24.09 2.99 0.06
N TYR A 227 -25.29 3.29 -0.43
CA TYR A 227 -25.75 4.65 -0.71
C TYR A 227 -25.79 5.50 0.57
N LEU A 228 -26.39 5.00 1.65
CA LEU A 228 -26.46 5.72 2.92
C LEU A 228 -25.08 6.00 3.51
N ALA A 229 -24.13 5.07 3.38
CA ALA A 229 -22.76 5.25 3.84
C ALA A 229 -21.97 6.30 3.01
N SER A 230 -22.33 6.51 1.74
CA SER A 230 -21.68 7.52 0.90
C SER A 230 -22.31 8.92 0.99
N LEU A 231 -23.48 9.06 1.61
CA LEU A 231 -24.17 10.36 1.69
C LEU A 231 -23.34 11.46 2.34
N GLU A 232 -22.57 11.13 3.37
CA GLU A 232 -21.73 12.09 4.10
C GLU A 232 -20.54 12.58 3.28
N SER A 233 -20.04 11.78 2.33
CA SER A 233 -18.90 12.14 1.49
C SER A 233 -19.30 12.84 0.19
N LEU A 234 -20.56 12.74 -0.22
CA LEU A 234 -21.07 13.45 -1.39
C LEU A 234 -21.19 14.94 -1.07
N GLN A 235 -20.62 15.80 -1.93
CA GLN A 235 -20.82 17.25 -1.85
C GLN A 235 -22.10 17.69 -2.59
N GLU A 236 -22.38 17.09 -3.74
CA GLU A 236 -23.52 17.40 -4.59
C GLU A 236 -24.78 16.62 -4.18
N CYS A 237 -25.97 17.10 -4.57
CA CYS A 237 -27.24 16.42 -4.31
C CYS A 237 -27.39 15.19 -5.23
N PRO A 238 -27.42 13.97 -4.70
CA PRO A 238 -27.46 12.76 -5.52
C PRO A 238 -28.80 12.55 -6.23
N ILE A 239 -28.76 11.79 -7.33
CA ILE A 239 -29.93 11.21 -7.98
C ILE A 239 -29.94 9.72 -7.66
N LEU A 240 -30.96 9.26 -6.95
CA LEU A 240 -31.17 7.86 -6.60
C LEU A 240 -32.24 7.25 -7.51
N ILE A 241 -31.90 6.18 -8.20
CA ILE A 241 -32.82 5.42 -9.05
C ILE A 241 -32.93 4.00 -8.51
N ILE A 242 -34.14 3.56 -8.18
CA ILE A 242 -34.45 2.20 -7.76
C ILE A 242 -35.39 1.60 -8.81
N ASP A 243 -34.84 0.70 -9.63
CA ASP A 243 -35.58 0.03 -10.70
C ASP A 243 -36.11 -1.33 -10.24
N ASP A 244 -37.43 -1.44 -10.23
CA ASP A 244 -38.24 -2.60 -9.90
C ASP A 244 -37.74 -3.46 -8.71
N PRO A 245 -37.76 -2.90 -7.48
CA PRO A 245 -37.12 -3.50 -6.31
C PRO A 245 -37.79 -4.79 -5.81
N ILE A 246 -38.84 -5.27 -6.49
CA ILE A 246 -39.70 -6.35 -6.03
C ILE A 246 -39.67 -7.60 -6.92
N THR A 247 -38.75 -7.63 -7.88
CA THR A 247 -38.67 -8.71 -8.87
C THR A 247 -38.45 -10.06 -8.16
N SER A 248 -39.25 -11.06 -8.54
CA SER A 248 -39.21 -12.44 -8.00
C SER A 248 -39.51 -12.56 -6.50
N LEU A 249 -40.25 -11.61 -5.92
CA LEU A 249 -40.68 -11.66 -4.51
C LEU A 249 -42.13 -12.10 -4.34
N ASP A 250 -42.38 -12.87 -3.28
CA ASP A 250 -43.72 -13.14 -2.77
C ASP A 250 -44.37 -11.89 -2.14
N SER A 251 -45.68 -11.96 -1.88
CA SER A 251 -46.45 -10.84 -1.35
C SER A 251 -45.93 -10.31 0.00
N GLN A 252 -45.44 -11.20 0.87
CA GLN A 252 -44.91 -10.81 2.19
C GLN A 252 -43.58 -10.06 2.05
N ASN A 253 -42.68 -10.56 1.22
CA ASN A 253 -41.38 -9.97 0.96
C ASN A 253 -41.48 -8.67 0.15
N LYS A 254 -42.47 -8.55 -0.74
CA LYS A 254 -42.81 -7.28 -1.40
C LYS A 254 -43.13 -6.20 -0.37
N ASP A 255 -43.99 -6.50 0.60
CA ASP A 255 -44.38 -5.54 1.64
C ASP A 255 -43.21 -5.17 2.55
N LYS A 256 -42.36 -6.13 2.91
CA LYS A 256 -41.13 -5.88 3.66
C LYS A 256 -40.17 -4.94 2.91
N ILE A 257 -39.94 -5.15 1.61
CA ILE A 257 -39.10 -4.26 0.80
C ILE A 257 -39.67 -2.85 0.73
N ILE A 258 -40.98 -2.70 0.53
CA ILE A 258 -41.61 -1.38 0.49
C ILE A 258 -41.38 -0.64 1.81
N ASN A 259 -41.59 -1.33 2.93
CA ASN A 259 -41.38 -0.73 4.25
C ASN A 259 -39.91 -0.40 4.49
N TYR A 260 -38.99 -1.28 4.09
CA TYR A 260 -37.56 -1.04 4.20
C TYR A 260 -37.12 0.21 3.42
N ILE A 261 -37.48 0.31 2.12
CA ILE A 261 -37.20 1.48 1.27
C ILE A 261 -37.82 2.74 1.89
N THR A 262 -39.07 2.64 2.33
CA THR A 262 -39.79 3.79 2.91
C THR A 262 -39.09 4.29 4.18
N ASN A 263 -38.68 3.40 5.08
CA ASN A 263 -38.03 3.80 6.32
C ASN A 263 -36.60 4.30 6.10
N LYS A 264 -35.79 3.61 5.28
CA LYS A 264 -34.38 3.93 5.09
C LYS A 264 -34.13 5.09 4.12
N ILE A 265 -35.02 5.31 3.16
CA ILE A 265 -34.85 6.34 2.13
C ILE A 265 -35.90 7.45 2.26
N ILE A 266 -37.18 7.11 2.35
CA ILE A 266 -38.23 8.15 2.32
C ILE A 266 -38.26 8.91 3.65
N HIS A 267 -38.25 8.21 4.79
CA HIS A 267 -38.34 8.84 6.10
C HIS A 267 -37.02 9.35 6.66
N ASP A 268 -35.89 9.04 6.05
CA ASP A 268 -34.59 9.55 6.48
C ASP A 268 -34.39 11.00 5.99
N ASP A 269 -34.18 11.92 6.94
CA ASP A 269 -34.03 13.36 6.66
C ASP A 269 -32.63 13.74 6.14
N ARG A 270 -31.67 12.81 6.21
CA ARG A 270 -30.33 13.00 5.62
C ARG A 270 -30.36 12.85 4.10
N ILE A 271 -31.39 12.20 3.56
CA ILE A 271 -31.56 12.01 2.13
C ILE A 271 -31.85 13.36 1.47
N ARG A 272 -30.94 13.77 0.61
CA ARG A 272 -31.02 14.99 -0.20
C ARG A 272 -30.95 14.63 -1.67
N GLY A 273 -31.59 15.41 -2.53
CA GLY A 273 -31.58 15.20 -3.99
C GLY A 273 -32.86 14.58 -4.55
N GLN A 274 -32.76 13.86 -5.67
CA GLN A 274 -33.91 13.33 -6.42
C GLN A 274 -34.02 11.81 -6.28
N LEU A 275 -35.24 11.31 -6.11
CA LEU A 275 -35.54 9.89 -6.00
C LEU A 275 -36.48 9.46 -7.13
N PHE A 276 -36.06 8.45 -7.89
CA PHE A 276 -36.88 7.76 -8.89
C PHE A 276 -37.10 6.32 -8.43
N ILE A 277 -38.37 5.92 -8.34
CA ILE A 277 -38.75 4.54 -8.07
C ILE A 277 -39.57 4.06 -9.26
N LEU A 278 -39.10 3.01 -9.90
CA LEU A 278 -39.76 2.38 -11.03
C LEU A 278 -40.25 1.01 -10.59
N SER A 279 -41.44 0.61 -11.04
CA SER A 279 -41.91 -0.75 -10.88
C SER A 279 -43.04 -1.01 -11.88
N HIS A 280 -43.17 -2.27 -12.29
CA HIS A 280 -44.32 -2.71 -13.06
C HIS A 280 -45.55 -2.98 -12.16
N ASP A 281 -45.36 -3.11 -10.85
CA ASP A 281 -46.44 -3.40 -9.90
C ASP A 281 -47.08 -2.11 -9.39
N LYS A 282 -48.33 -1.90 -9.79
CA LYS A 282 -49.12 -0.71 -9.44
C LYS A 282 -49.34 -0.60 -7.94
N ASN A 283 -49.53 -1.71 -7.22
CA ASN A 283 -49.83 -1.68 -5.77
C ASN A 283 -48.62 -1.18 -4.98
N VAL A 284 -47.42 -1.59 -5.40
CA VAL A 284 -46.16 -1.13 -4.83
C VAL A 284 -46.00 0.38 -5.00
N LEU A 285 -46.21 0.89 -6.21
CA LEU A 285 -46.15 2.32 -6.49
C LEU A 285 -47.20 3.11 -5.69
N ILE A 286 -48.40 2.56 -5.47
CA ILE A 286 -49.44 3.22 -4.67
C ILE A 286 -49.01 3.33 -3.20
N LYS A 287 -48.48 2.24 -2.61
CA LYS A 287 -48.01 2.25 -1.21
C LYS A 287 -46.87 3.26 -1.03
N ILE A 288 -45.89 3.26 -1.94
CA ILE A 288 -44.76 4.19 -1.90
C ILE A 288 -45.21 5.64 -2.10
N ASN A 289 -46.08 5.90 -3.09
CA ASN A 289 -46.61 7.23 -3.35
C ASN A 289 -47.42 7.78 -2.15
N LYS A 290 -48.15 6.92 -1.43
CA LYS A 290 -48.82 7.31 -0.19
C LYS A 290 -47.82 7.80 0.86
N CYS A 291 -46.72 7.10 1.06
CA CYS A 291 -45.67 7.47 2.00
C CYS A 291 -44.96 8.77 1.57
N LEU A 292 -44.64 8.91 0.28
CA LEU A 292 -44.06 10.15 -0.26
C LEU A 292 -44.99 11.36 -0.08
N LYS A 293 -46.29 11.21 -0.33
CA LYS A 293 -47.27 12.30 -0.14
C LYS A 293 -47.44 12.70 1.33
N GLN A 294 -47.20 11.79 2.27
CA GLN A 294 -47.23 12.12 3.70
C GLN A 294 -46.05 13.01 4.10
N LYS A 295 -44.86 12.79 3.51
CA LYS A 295 -43.67 13.62 3.78
C LYS A 295 -43.68 14.92 2.98
N GLU A 296 -43.98 14.87 1.68
CA GLU A 296 -43.81 15.98 0.74
C GLU A 296 -44.96 16.03 -0.29
N LYS A 297 -46.13 16.52 0.16
CA LYS A 297 -47.42 16.44 -0.56
C LYS A 297 -47.43 17.02 -1.98
N ASN A 298 -46.54 17.98 -2.29
CA ASN A 298 -46.55 18.77 -3.53
C ASN A 298 -45.31 18.59 -4.43
N LYS A 299 -44.38 17.67 -4.09
CA LYS A 299 -43.13 17.50 -4.85
C LYS A 299 -43.05 16.17 -5.63
N THR A 300 -44.07 15.32 -5.56
CA THR A 300 -44.09 14.05 -6.28
C THR A 300 -44.66 14.17 -7.68
N ILE A 301 -44.00 13.52 -8.64
CA ILE A 301 -44.46 13.40 -10.02
C ILE A 301 -44.63 11.92 -10.33
N ILE A 302 -45.78 11.56 -10.91
CA ILE A 302 -46.06 10.19 -11.34
C ILE A 302 -46.00 10.15 -12.85
N ILE A 303 -45.23 9.21 -13.38
CA ILE A 303 -45.05 9.01 -14.81
C ILE A 303 -45.45 7.58 -15.14
N LYS A 304 -46.31 7.43 -16.15
CA LYS A 304 -46.65 6.15 -16.75
C LYS A 304 -45.95 6.03 -18.09
N ILE A 305 -45.29 4.91 -18.32
CA ILE A 305 -44.71 4.57 -19.61
C ILE A 305 -45.64 3.52 -20.24
N GLU A 306 -46.14 3.82 -21.43
CA GLU A 306 -47.02 2.92 -22.19
C GLU A 306 -46.47 2.70 -23.59
N LYS A 307 -46.82 1.56 -24.18
CA LYS A 307 -46.50 1.25 -25.58
C LYS A 307 -47.80 1.17 -26.37
N ASN A 308 -47.96 2.04 -27.36
CA ASN A 308 -49.09 2.03 -28.28
C ASN A 308 -48.57 1.95 -29.71
N ASN A 309 -49.08 1.02 -30.52
CA ASN A 309 -48.64 0.79 -31.91
C ASN A 309 -47.11 0.75 -32.07
N TYR A 310 -46.43 0.00 -31.20
CA TYR A 310 -44.96 -0.13 -31.14
C TYR A 310 -44.18 1.15 -30.78
N ILE A 311 -44.85 2.25 -30.46
CA ILE A 311 -44.24 3.50 -30.02
C ILE A 311 -44.36 3.62 -28.50
N SER A 312 -43.24 3.91 -27.83
CA SER A 312 -43.23 4.16 -26.39
C SER A 312 -43.63 5.62 -26.13
N MET A 313 -44.59 5.83 -25.24
CA MET A 313 -45.08 7.13 -24.83
C MET A 313 -44.91 7.31 -23.33
N ILE A 314 -44.58 8.55 -22.94
CA ILE A 314 -44.45 8.94 -21.54
C ILE A 314 -45.62 9.86 -21.21
N GLN A 315 -46.44 9.45 -20.24
CA GLN A 315 -47.60 10.23 -19.78
C GLN A 315 -47.44 10.60 -18.30
N LYS A 316 -47.57 11.89 -17.99
CA LYS A 316 -47.66 12.35 -16.60
C LYS A 316 -49.07 12.07 -16.05
N LEU A 317 -49.14 11.37 -14.92
CA LEU A 317 -50.41 11.12 -14.22
C LEU A 317 -50.60 12.13 -13.09
N GLN A 318 -51.85 12.59 -12.91
CA GLN A 318 -52.22 13.44 -11.78
C GLN A 318 -52.34 12.64 -10.48
N GLU A 319 -52.82 11.39 -10.56
CA GLU A 319 -53.01 10.54 -9.40
C GLU A 319 -52.89 9.05 -9.75
N LEU A 320 -52.23 8.30 -8.87
CA LEU A 320 -52.24 6.84 -8.84
C LEU A 320 -53.42 6.40 -7.97
N LYS A 321 -54.55 6.09 -8.61
CA LYS A 321 -55.72 5.53 -7.92
C LYS A 321 -55.56 4.02 -7.76
N ASN A 322 -55.94 3.52 -6.58
CA ASN A 322 -56.38 2.14 -6.40
C ASN A 322 -57.67 2.00 -7.21
N SER A 323 -57.54 1.82 -8.53
CA SER A 323 -58.64 1.22 -9.24
C SER A 323 -58.73 -0.20 -8.72
N ASN A 324 -59.85 -0.54 -8.12
CA ASN A 324 -60.16 -1.94 -7.91
C ASN A 324 -60.11 -2.57 -9.31
N GLU A 325 -59.14 -3.45 -9.59
CA GLU A 325 -58.94 -4.02 -10.93
C GLU A 325 -60.26 -4.61 -11.45
N ALA A 326 -61.06 -5.19 -10.55
CA ALA A 326 -62.42 -5.65 -10.81
C ALA A 326 -63.35 -4.52 -11.34
N GLN A 327 -63.29 -3.31 -10.78
CA GLN A 327 -64.09 -2.17 -11.27
C GLN A 327 -63.63 -1.66 -12.63
N GLU A 328 -62.33 -1.69 -12.93
CA GLU A 328 -61.81 -1.33 -14.27
C GLU A 328 -62.20 -2.37 -15.31
N ILE A 329 -62.10 -3.66 -14.98
CA ILE A 329 -62.56 -4.75 -15.84
C ILE A 329 -64.08 -4.65 -16.06
N TYR A 330 -64.86 -4.40 -15.01
CA TYR A 330 -66.31 -4.16 -15.10
C TYR A 330 -66.65 -2.99 -16.03
N LYS A 331 -65.97 -1.84 -15.90
CA LYS A 331 -66.20 -0.68 -16.78
C LYS A 331 -65.90 -1.01 -18.24
N LYS A 332 -64.79 -1.70 -18.52
CA LYS A 332 -64.44 -2.14 -19.88
C LYS A 332 -65.48 -3.09 -20.46
N LEU A 333 -65.92 -4.08 -19.69
CA LEU A 333 -66.97 -5.01 -20.10
C LEU A 333 -68.29 -4.29 -20.39
N LYS A 334 -68.68 -3.33 -19.54
CA LYS A 334 -69.88 -2.53 -19.72
C LYS A 334 -69.83 -1.67 -20.98
N SER A 335 -68.72 -0.96 -21.20
CA SER A 335 -68.51 -0.17 -22.42
C SER A 335 -68.53 -1.02 -23.68
N TYR A 336 -67.97 -2.24 -23.66
CA TYR A 336 -68.05 -3.18 -24.78
C TYR A 336 -69.50 -3.62 -25.08
N VAL A 337 -70.27 -3.94 -24.03
CA VAL A 337 -71.68 -4.34 -24.18
C VAL A 337 -72.54 -3.18 -24.74
N GLU A 338 -72.24 -1.95 -24.34
CA GLU A 338 -72.93 -0.72 -24.76
C GLU A 338 -72.49 -0.26 -26.17
N ASN A 339 -71.21 -0.40 -26.55
CA ASN A 339 -70.67 0.09 -27.81
C ASN A 339 -69.56 -0.83 -28.39
N GLN A 340 -69.95 -1.80 -29.24
CA GLN A 340 -69.06 -2.83 -29.78
C GLN A 340 -67.89 -2.30 -30.64
N LYS A 341 -68.01 -1.11 -31.23
CA LYS A 341 -67.01 -0.57 -32.18
C LYS A 341 -65.70 -0.11 -31.55
N GLU A 342 -65.65 -0.02 -30.21
CA GLU A 342 -64.52 0.59 -29.50
C GLU A 342 -63.44 -0.43 -29.06
N TYR A 343 -63.72 -1.74 -29.14
CA TYR A 343 -62.82 -2.79 -28.65
C TYR A 343 -62.65 -3.93 -29.65
N LEU A 344 -61.41 -4.38 -29.86
CA LEU A 344 -61.10 -5.60 -30.60
C LEU A 344 -61.58 -6.82 -29.80
N GLU A 345 -62.27 -7.78 -30.43
CA GLU A 345 -62.81 -8.96 -29.73
C GLU A 345 -61.74 -9.73 -28.94
N SER A 346 -60.51 -9.83 -29.47
CA SER A 346 -59.37 -10.47 -28.79
C SER A 346 -59.02 -9.80 -27.45
N SER A 347 -59.30 -8.51 -27.28
CA SER A 347 -59.02 -7.76 -26.05
C SER A 347 -60.06 -7.95 -24.94
N ILE A 348 -61.22 -8.54 -25.27
CA ILE A 348 -62.33 -8.79 -24.34
C ILE A 348 -62.32 -10.24 -23.83
N LYS A 349 -61.68 -11.17 -24.55
CA LYS A 349 -61.83 -12.61 -24.30
C LYS A 349 -61.49 -13.07 -22.87
N ASP A 350 -60.53 -12.42 -22.23
CA ASP A 350 -60.10 -12.83 -20.88
C ASP A 350 -60.82 -12.03 -19.78
N LEU A 351 -61.47 -10.93 -20.12
CA LEU A 351 -62.03 -9.98 -19.15
C LEU A 351 -63.16 -10.55 -18.27
N PRO A 352 -64.13 -11.33 -18.80
CA PRO A 352 -65.19 -11.92 -17.97
C PRO A 352 -64.64 -12.90 -16.93
N ARG A 353 -63.71 -13.78 -17.35
CA ARG A 353 -63.03 -14.71 -16.44
C ARG A 353 -62.24 -13.94 -15.38
N ASN A 354 -61.41 -12.98 -15.81
CA ASN A 354 -60.58 -12.20 -14.89
C ASN A 354 -61.42 -11.43 -13.88
N LEU A 355 -62.60 -10.90 -14.26
CA LEU A 355 -63.51 -10.24 -13.33
C LEU A 355 -63.97 -11.19 -12.23
N LEU A 356 -64.39 -12.40 -12.61
CA LEU A 356 -64.88 -13.41 -11.67
C LEU A 356 -63.75 -13.94 -10.77
N GLU A 357 -62.56 -14.19 -11.30
CA GLU A 357 -61.40 -14.59 -10.49
C GLU A 357 -61.09 -13.54 -9.40
N LYS A 358 -61.14 -12.25 -9.74
CA LYS A 358 -60.97 -11.18 -8.73
C LYS A 358 -62.10 -11.15 -7.69
N VAL A 359 -63.32 -11.53 -8.06
CA VAL A 359 -64.43 -11.65 -7.11
C VAL A 359 -64.26 -12.89 -6.23
N PHE A 360 -63.83 -14.02 -6.79
CA PHE A 360 -63.64 -15.27 -6.07
C PHE A 360 -62.52 -15.14 -5.03
N ALA A 361 -61.43 -14.48 -5.38
CA ALA A 361 -60.35 -14.13 -4.44
C ALA A 361 -60.83 -13.27 -3.24
N ILE A 362 -62.00 -12.62 -3.32
CA ILE A 362 -62.60 -11.84 -2.23
C ILE A 362 -63.57 -12.69 -1.38
N VAL A 363 -64.09 -13.78 -1.93
CA VAL A 363 -65.21 -14.54 -1.36
C VAL A 363 -64.76 -15.90 -0.81
N PHE A 364 -63.76 -16.52 -1.40
CA PHE A 364 -63.27 -17.85 -1.05
C PHE A 364 -61.85 -17.79 -0.50
N ASP A 365 -61.56 -18.61 0.51
CA ASP A 365 -60.19 -18.77 1.06
C ASP A 365 -59.28 -19.62 0.15
N ASP A 366 -59.89 -20.48 -0.69
CA ASP A 366 -59.22 -21.28 -1.72
C ASP A 366 -59.95 -21.08 -3.05
N ASP A 367 -59.31 -20.39 -3.99
CA ASP A 367 -59.81 -20.04 -5.31
C ASP A 367 -59.13 -20.82 -6.46
N SER A 368 -58.41 -21.90 -6.13
CA SER A 368 -57.60 -22.68 -7.09
C SER A 368 -58.43 -23.40 -8.17
N ASP A 369 -59.66 -23.79 -7.87
CA ASP A 369 -60.61 -24.41 -8.81
C ASP A 369 -61.71 -23.42 -9.21
N PHE A 370 -61.54 -22.79 -10.37
CA PHE A 370 -62.50 -21.83 -10.91
C PHE A 370 -63.91 -22.42 -11.11
N THR A 371 -64.02 -23.67 -11.55
CA THR A 371 -65.33 -24.29 -11.83
C THR A 371 -66.11 -24.52 -10.54
N LYS A 372 -65.43 -25.00 -9.52
CA LYS A 372 -65.99 -25.15 -8.18
C LYS A 372 -66.43 -23.80 -7.62
N CYS A 373 -65.53 -22.82 -7.63
CA CYS A 373 -65.81 -21.46 -7.13
C CYS A 373 -67.00 -20.83 -7.86
N TYR A 374 -67.08 -20.97 -9.18
CA TYR A 374 -68.17 -20.44 -9.99
C TYR A 374 -69.53 -21.04 -9.62
N ASN A 375 -69.63 -22.36 -9.53
CA ASN A 375 -70.88 -23.04 -9.22
C ASN A 375 -71.35 -22.74 -7.78
N ASP A 376 -70.41 -22.71 -6.82
CA ASP A 376 -70.71 -22.39 -5.43
C ASP A 376 -71.10 -20.92 -5.29
N PHE A 377 -70.44 -20.02 -6.03
CA PHE A 377 -70.75 -18.60 -6.03
C PHE A 377 -72.15 -18.31 -6.55
N LEU A 378 -72.53 -18.88 -7.70
CA LEU A 378 -73.87 -18.69 -8.28
C LEU A 378 -75.00 -19.15 -7.35
N LYS A 379 -74.80 -20.26 -6.63
CA LYS A 379 -75.74 -20.73 -5.59
C LYS A 379 -75.86 -19.74 -4.44
N ASN A 380 -74.73 -19.19 -3.98
CA ASN A 380 -74.70 -18.27 -2.84
C ASN A 380 -75.37 -16.92 -3.12
N ILE A 381 -75.31 -16.43 -4.37
CA ILE A 381 -75.92 -15.16 -4.77
C ILE A 381 -77.29 -15.34 -5.47
N ASP A 382 -77.84 -16.55 -5.49
CA ASP A 382 -79.16 -16.89 -6.05
C ASP A 382 -79.33 -16.47 -7.53
N ILE A 383 -78.33 -16.73 -8.39
CA ILE A 383 -78.43 -16.47 -9.83
C ILE A 383 -78.62 -17.79 -10.56
N GLU A 384 -79.64 -17.85 -11.42
CA GLU A 384 -79.85 -18.98 -12.32
C GLU A 384 -78.67 -19.12 -13.29
N GLN A 385 -78.06 -20.29 -13.31
CA GLN A 385 -76.89 -20.57 -14.15
C GLN A 385 -77.28 -20.64 -15.62
N LYS A 386 -77.04 -19.56 -16.37
CA LYS A 386 -77.27 -19.49 -17.83
C LYS A 386 -76.14 -20.12 -18.66
N TYR A 387 -74.92 -20.13 -18.11
CA TYR A 387 -73.71 -20.60 -18.77
C TYR A 387 -72.85 -21.45 -17.83
N THR A 388 -72.18 -22.48 -18.35
CA THR A 388 -71.24 -23.30 -17.56
C THR A 388 -69.94 -22.53 -17.27
N ALA A 389 -69.16 -22.98 -16.27
CA ALA A 389 -67.84 -22.41 -16.00
C ALA A 389 -66.91 -22.50 -17.22
N GLY A 390 -66.99 -23.61 -17.97
CA GLY A 390 -66.27 -23.81 -19.22
C GLY A 390 -66.66 -22.75 -20.26
N ASP A 391 -67.94 -22.43 -20.40
CA ASP A 391 -68.43 -21.42 -21.35
C ASP A 391 -67.87 -20.01 -21.09
N ILE A 392 -67.58 -19.70 -19.83
CA ILE A 392 -67.01 -18.42 -19.40
C ILE A 392 -65.48 -18.43 -19.52
N GLN A 393 -64.83 -19.57 -19.25
CA GLN A 393 -63.38 -19.73 -19.40
C GLN A 393 -62.96 -19.75 -20.87
N THR A 394 -63.70 -20.48 -21.69
CA THR A 394 -63.57 -20.51 -23.14
C THR A 394 -64.78 -19.77 -23.66
N LEU A 395 -64.71 -18.44 -23.73
CA LEU A 395 -65.78 -17.58 -24.29
C LEU A 395 -66.20 -17.97 -25.72
N ASN A 396 -65.53 -18.94 -26.33
CA ASN A 396 -65.89 -19.60 -27.56
C ASN A 396 -66.06 -21.11 -27.34
N HIS A 397 -67.24 -21.65 -27.63
CA HIS A 397 -67.42 -23.10 -27.81
C HIS A 397 -67.13 -23.41 -29.26
N ASN A 398 -66.13 -24.25 -29.53
CA ASN A 398 -65.81 -24.92 -30.81
C ASN A 398 -66.90 -24.89 -31.90
N LYS A 399 -67.14 -23.72 -32.51
CA LYS A 399 -68.00 -23.53 -33.66
C LYS A 399 -67.19 -22.74 -34.67
N GLU A 400 -66.57 -23.49 -35.57
CA GLU A 400 -66.19 -22.97 -36.88
C GLU A 400 -67.51 -22.67 -37.61
N ASP A 401 -67.66 -21.44 -38.12
CA ASP A 401 -68.80 -20.89 -38.86
C ASP A 401 -70.06 -20.48 -38.07
N GLU A 402 -70.09 -19.21 -37.66
CA GLU A 402 -71.18 -18.20 -37.75
C GLU A 402 -70.86 -17.04 -36.79
N ASP A 403 -71.27 -15.80 -37.10
CA ASP A 403 -71.01 -14.57 -36.32
C ASP A 403 -71.10 -14.79 -34.79
N LEU A 404 -69.94 -14.89 -34.11
CA LEU A 404 -69.81 -15.17 -32.67
C LEU A 404 -70.09 -13.93 -31.79
N GLU A 405 -70.23 -12.74 -32.40
CA GLU A 405 -70.46 -11.47 -31.73
C GLU A 405 -71.65 -11.47 -30.74
N PRO A 406 -72.83 -12.05 -31.06
CA PRO A 406 -73.98 -12.02 -30.17
C PRO A 406 -73.80 -12.91 -28.94
N GLU A 407 -73.12 -14.06 -29.09
CA GLU A 407 -72.90 -15.03 -28.01
C GLU A 407 -71.90 -14.47 -26.98
N ILE A 408 -70.78 -13.92 -27.45
CA ILE A 408 -69.76 -13.28 -26.60
C ILE A 408 -70.38 -12.12 -25.81
N LYS A 409 -71.22 -11.30 -26.47
CA LYS A 409 -71.93 -10.19 -25.82
C LYS A 409 -72.88 -10.67 -24.71
N ASN A 410 -73.61 -11.77 -24.94
CA ASN A 410 -74.53 -12.32 -23.95
C ASN A 410 -73.79 -12.92 -22.74
N LYS A 411 -72.65 -13.60 -22.94
CA LYS A 411 -71.78 -14.06 -21.86
C LYS A 411 -71.20 -12.90 -21.05
N CYS A 412 -70.75 -11.83 -21.71
CA CYS A 412 -70.29 -10.61 -21.04
C CYS A 412 -71.40 -9.96 -20.20
N LYS A 413 -72.62 -9.85 -20.74
CA LYS A 413 -73.80 -9.35 -20.00
C LYS A 413 -74.09 -10.18 -18.77
N PHE A 414 -73.99 -11.51 -18.87
CA PHE A 414 -74.22 -12.39 -17.73
C PHE A 414 -73.17 -12.21 -16.63
N VAL A 415 -71.89 -12.08 -16.98
CA VAL A 415 -70.83 -11.80 -15.99
C VAL A 415 -70.99 -10.42 -15.33
N ILE A 416 -71.45 -9.42 -16.09
CA ILE A 416 -71.83 -8.10 -15.54
C ILE A 416 -72.98 -8.25 -14.54
N GLU A 417 -74.02 -9.01 -14.88
CA GLU A 417 -75.18 -9.29 -14.00
C GLU A 417 -74.72 -9.95 -12.69
N ILE A 418 -73.84 -10.95 -12.77
CA ILE A 418 -73.22 -11.61 -11.60
C ILE A 418 -72.51 -10.58 -10.71
N PHE A 419 -71.67 -9.73 -11.30
CA PHE A 419 -70.88 -8.73 -10.56
C PHE A 419 -71.76 -7.67 -9.91
N GLU A 420 -72.79 -7.18 -10.60
CA GLU A 420 -73.73 -6.18 -10.05
C GLU A 420 -74.55 -6.76 -8.90
N LYS A 421 -74.98 -8.03 -8.99
CA LYS A 421 -75.70 -8.67 -7.89
C LYS A 421 -74.79 -8.91 -6.69
N PHE A 422 -73.53 -9.29 -6.91
CA PHE A 422 -72.52 -9.41 -5.86
C PHE A 422 -72.31 -8.09 -5.11
N ILE A 423 -72.18 -6.97 -5.83
CA ILE A 423 -72.07 -5.65 -5.20
C ILE A 423 -73.30 -5.36 -4.33
N ARG A 424 -74.52 -5.60 -4.85
CA ARG A 424 -75.76 -5.41 -4.10
C ARG A 424 -75.90 -6.35 -2.90
N TYR A 425 -75.28 -7.52 -2.93
CA TYR A 425 -75.29 -8.47 -1.81
C TYR A 425 -74.32 -8.08 -0.69
N LYS A 426 -73.21 -7.41 -1.01
CA LYS A 426 -72.21 -6.94 -0.03
C LYS A 426 -72.44 -5.52 0.51
N THR A 427 -73.33 -4.74 -0.11
CA THR A 427 -73.72 -3.38 0.34
C THR A 427 -75.01 -3.48 1.13
#